data_AF-A0A5M8FKV6-F1
#
_entry.id   AF-A0A5M8FKV6-F1
#
_cell.length_a   1.000
_cell.length_b   1.000
_cell.length_c   1.000
_cell.angle_alpha   90.00
_cell.angle_beta   90.00
_cell.angle_gamma   90.00
#
_symmetry.space_group_name_H-M   'P 1'
#
loop_
_entity.id
_entity.type
_entity.pdbx_description
1 polymer ?
#
loop_
_entity_poly.entity_id
_entity_poly.type
_entity_poly.pdbx_seq_one_letter_code
_entity_poly.pdbx_strand_id
1 'polypeptide(L)'
;MLSPANRRGSCRAWSVGAGVWTGLPGHRLNVDHATPEVSFTSGQLRGFSGCNRLMGAFRLEDDRLLPGPLAGSMMACPDPAMSIETDFRKAFSQPSVVSLAGDVLTLTPVGGGAALRFERVAPPRLAGSEWEVTGYNNGRQAVVSPMVGTRLTLAFSDHQVSGHGGCNGFHGAFTTQGASLVIEPLAITRKVCEEPVMAQEQAFIDALQDATTWAIERGMLDLHRADGERALTASEAGRE
;
A
#
# COMPACT_ATOMS: atom_id res chain seq x y z
N MET A 1 22.15 40.81 34.71
CA MET A 1 22.49 41.09 33.31
C MET A 1 23.34 39.95 32.78
N LEU A 2 22.77 39.03 32.00
CA LEU A 2 23.48 38.06 31.17
C LEU A 2 22.68 37.90 29.88
N SER A 3 23.38 38.07 28.76
CA SER A 3 22.89 38.21 27.39
C SER A 3 22.27 36.93 26.81
N PRO A 4 21.40 37.02 25.79
CA PRO A 4 20.72 35.87 25.19
C PRO A 4 21.63 35.19 24.15
N ALA A 5 22.04 33.95 24.42
CA ALA A 5 22.70 33.10 23.44
C ALA A 5 21.69 32.17 22.76
N ASN A 6 21.30 32.56 21.56
CA ASN A 6 21.24 31.71 20.36
C ASN A 6 20.66 30.30 20.55
N ARG A 7 19.35 30.15 20.34
CA ARG A 7 18.76 28.89 19.87
C ARG A 7 18.11 29.08 18.50
N ARG A 8 18.95 29.24 17.47
CA ARG A 8 18.63 28.76 16.12
C ARG A 8 18.62 27.23 16.16
N GLY A 9 17.54 26.66 16.68
CA GLY A 9 17.28 25.23 16.60
C GLY A 9 16.78 24.89 15.20
N SER A 10 17.60 24.13 14.47
CA SER A 10 17.33 23.58 13.14
C SER A 10 15.85 23.30 12.87
N CYS A 11 15.29 23.94 11.84
CA CYS A 11 14.11 23.44 11.14
C CYS A 11 14.48 22.06 10.57
N ARG A 12 14.18 20.99 11.31
CA ARG A 12 14.05 19.67 10.68
C ARG A 12 12.89 19.81 9.71
N ALA A 13 13.14 19.60 8.42
CA ALA A 13 12.06 19.47 7.45
C ALA A 13 11.27 18.21 7.84
N TRP A 14 10.16 18.40 8.55
CA TRP A 14 9.27 17.32 8.94
C TRP A 14 8.34 17.03 7.77
N SER A 15 8.42 15.82 7.22
CA SER A 15 7.32 15.24 6.44
C SER A 15 6.52 14.36 7.38
N VAL A 16 5.19 14.48 7.43
CA VAL A 16 4.36 13.30 7.73
C VAL A 16 4.75 12.29 6.66
N GLY A 17 5.65 11.37 6.99
CA GLY A 17 6.26 10.50 5.98
C GLY A 17 5.15 9.86 5.17
N ALA A 18 5.26 9.94 3.84
CA ALA A 18 4.25 9.41 2.93
C ALA A 18 3.85 7.99 3.37
N GLY A 19 2.55 7.74 3.46
CA GLY A 19 2.05 6.49 4.02
C GLY A 19 0.58 6.56 4.39
N VAL A 20 -0.01 5.39 4.61
CA VAL A 20 -1.39 5.21 5.05
C VAL A 20 -1.42 5.17 6.57
N TRP A 21 -2.37 5.86 7.17
CA TRP A 21 -2.57 5.97 8.61
C TRP A 21 -4.01 5.61 8.95
N THR A 22 -4.24 4.77 9.97
CA THR A 22 -5.59 4.31 10.34
C THR A 22 -5.95 4.65 11.79
N GLY A 23 -7.20 5.04 12.07
CA GLY A 23 -7.72 5.26 13.42
C GLY A 23 -8.35 6.64 13.70
N LEU A 24 -9.15 6.74 14.77
CA LEU A 24 -9.70 7.97 15.43
C LEU A 24 -9.85 7.65 16.94
N PRO A 25 -10.01 8.62 17.88
CA PRO A 25 -9.64 8.43 19.28
C PRO A 25 -10.42 7.32 20.02
N GLY A 26 -9.68 6.55 20.83
CA GLY A 26 -10.23 5.68 21.87
C GLY A 26 -10.81 4.34 21.41
N HIS A 27 -11.04 4.10 20.12
CA HIS A 27 -11.65 2.85 19.63
C HIS A 27 -10.86 2.26 18.45
N ARG A 28 -10.64 0.94 18.47
CA ARG A 28 -10.39 0.21 17.22
C ARG A 28 -11.69 0.32 16.43
N LEU A 29 -11.68 1.06 15.32
CA LEU A 29 -12.79 1.05 14.37
C LEU A 29 -12.74 -0.26 13.61
N ASN A 30 -13.17 -1.30 14.31
CA ASN A 30 -13.59 -2.57 13.77
C ASN A 30 -15.09 -2.65 14.05
N VAL A 31 -15.84 -1.92 13.24
CA VAL A 31 -17.26 -2.20 13.01
C VAL A 31 -17.33 -2.74 11.59
N ASP A 32 -18.43 -3.36 11.19
CA ASP A 32 -18.65 -3.97 9.87
C ASP A 32 -18.58 -2.98 8.66
N HIS A 33 -17.87 -1.86 8.82
CA HIS A 33 -17.53 -0.80 7.87
C HIS A 33 -16.01 -0.58 7.83
N ALA A 34 -15.48 -0.29 6.64
CA ALA A 34 -14.04 -0.17 6.41
C ALA A 34 -13.35 0.85 7.35
N THR A 35 -12.16 0.49 7.86
CA THR A 35 -11.38 1.29 8.79
C THR A 35 -11.03 2.66 8.20
N PRO A 36 -11.22 3.78 8.94
CA PRO A 36 -10.82 5.07 8.43
C PRO A 36 -9.33 5.13 8.15
N GLU A 37 -8.97 5.69 7.01
CA GLU A 37 -7.61 5.84 6.54
C GLU A 37 -7.34 7.26 6.06
N VAL A 38 -6.09 7.71 6.23
CA VAL A 38 -5.58 8.93 5.58
C VAL A 38 -4.20 8.68 5.03
N SER A 39 -3.94 9.23 3.85
CA SER A 39 -2.64 9.24 3.20
C SER A 39 -2.24 10.68 2.87
N PHE A 40 -0.95 10.96 3.02
CA PHE A 40 -0.36 12.26 2.70
C PHE A 40 0.71 12.05 1.63
N THR A 41 0.57 12.69 0.47
CA THR A 41 1.53 12.61 -0.64
C THR A 41 1.65 13.98 -1.30
N SER A 42 2.87 14.52 -1.37
CA SER A 42 3.17 15.75 -2.12
C SER A 42 2.24 16.94 -1.83
N GLY A 43 1.94 17.20 -0.55
CA GLY A 43 1.05 18.30 -0.13
C GLY A 43 -0.44 18.04 -0.41
N GLN A 44 -0.81 16.82 -0.80
CA GLN A 44 -2.18 16.37 -0.96
C GLN A 44 -2.50 15.32 0.10
N LEU A 45 -3.67 15.45 0.72
CA LEU A 45 -4.26 14.42 1.55
C LEU A 45 -5.35 13.70 0.77
N ARG A 46 -5.44 12.39 0.95
CA ARG A 46 -6.58 11.57 0.56
C ARG A 46 -6.96 10.71 1.75
N GLY A 47 -8.23 10.66 2.08
CA GLY A 47 -8.69 9.81 3.16
C GLY A 47 -10.07 9.24 2.90
N PHE A 48 -10.39 8.27 3.73
CA PHE A 48 -11.67 7.60 3.79
C PHE A 48 -12.05 7.49 5.26
N SER A 49 -13.23 7.95 5.62
CA SER A 49 -13.67 8.05 7.01
C SER A 49 -14.47 6.85 7.51
N GLY A 50 -14.60 5.79 6.70
CA GLY A 50 -15.57 4.73 6.94
C GLY A 50 -16.92 4.95 6.23
N CYS A 51 -17.25 6.19 5.85
CA CYS A 51 -18.46 6.50 5.09
C CYS A 51 -18.16 7.23 3.77
N ASN A 52 -17.44 8.35 3.83
CA ASN A 52 -17.14 9.18 2.67
C ASN A 52 -15.65 9.19 2.36
N ARG A 53 -15.34 9.48 1.09
CA ARG A 53 -13.98 9.79 0.66
C ARG A 53 -13.77 11.29 0.69
N LEU A 54 -12.57 11.70 1.04
CA LEU A 54 -12.14 13.08 1.11
C LEU A 54 -10.76 13.26 0.52
N MET A 55 -10.53 14.43 -0.06
CA MET A 55 -9.26 14.81 -0.66
C MET A 55 -9.08 16.33 -0.54
N GLY A 56 -7.85 16.77 -0.37
CA GLY A 56 -7.57 18.19 -0.26
C GLY A 56 -6.09 18.49 -0.25
N ALA A 57 -5.75 19.76 -0.46
CA ALA A 57 -4.40 20.23 -0.22
C ALA A 57 -4.15 20.37 1.28
N PHE A 58 -2.89 20.26 1.71
CA PHE A 58 -2.46 20.66 3.04
C PHE A 58 -1.07 21.31 2.98
N ARG A 59 -0.78 22.12 3.99
CA ARG A 59 0.57 22.63 4.26
C ARG A 59 0.93 22.30 5.69
N LEU A 60 2.22 22.05 5.91
CA LEU A 60 2.79 21.92 7.26
C LEU A 60 3.56 23.20 7.56
N GLU A 61 3.20 23.86 8.65
CA GLU A 61 3.91 25.02 9.20
C GLU A 61 4.20 24.72 10.67
N ASP A 62 5.49 24.64 11.02
CA ASP A 62 5.95 24.20 12.35
C ASP A 62 5.37 22.84 12.77
N ASP A 63 4.57 22.81 13.85
CA ASP A 63 3.86 21.65 14.36
C ASP A 63 2.38 21.64 13.94
N ARG A 64 2.00 22.41 12.91
CA ARG A 64 0.61 22.56 12.50
C ARG A 64 0.38 22.06 11.08
N LEU A 65 -0.69 21.28 10.94
CA LEU A 65 -1.31 20.98 9.66
C LEU A 65 -2.32 22.08 9.36
N LEU A 66 -2.10 22.78 8.25
CA LEU A 66 -3.00 23.78 7.71
C LEU A 66 -3.71 23.18 6.50
N PRO A 67 -5.00 22.83 6.62
CA PRO A 67 -5.74 22.28 5.49
C PRO A 67 -6.04 23.38 4.46
N GLY A 68 -5.98 23.01 3.19
CA GLY A 68 -6.54 23.78 2.08
C GLY A 68 -8.00 23.40 1.82
N PRO A 69 -8.54 23.73 0.64
CA PRO A 69 -9.89 23.31 0.25
C PRO A 69 -10.03 21.79 0.29
N LEU A 70 -11.09 21.32 0.96
CA LEU A 70 -11.43 19.91 1.10
C LEU A 70 -12.62 19.58 0.18
N ALA A 71 -12.47 18.54 -0.63
CA ALA A 71 -13.54 17.96 -1.44
C ALA A 71 -13.85 16.55 -0.95
N GLY A 72 -15.08 16.10 -1.10
CA GLY A 72 -15.48 14.75 -0.71
C GLY A 72 -16.88 14.38 -1.17
N SER A 73 -17.23 13.11 -1.03
CA SER A 73 -18.59 12.63 -1.26
C SER A 73 -19.53 13.04 -0.11
N MET A 74 -20.85 13.05 -0.37
CA MET A 74 -21.88 13.37 0.63
C MET A 74 -22.86 12.18 0.80
N MET A 75 -22.34 10.96 0.85
CA MET A 75 -23.15 9.78 1.17
C MET A 75 -23.55 9.82 2.65
N ALA A 76 -24.79 9.41 2.92
CA ALA A 76 -25.27 9.19 4.27
C ALA A 76 -25.10 7.71 4.64
N CYS A 77 -24.42 7.45 5.75
CA CYS A 77 -24.28 6.10 6.32
C CYS A 77 -25.07 5.99 7.64
N PRO A 78 -25.38 4.79 8.13
CA PRO A 78 -25.87 4.62 9.49
C PRO A 78 -24.82 5.03 10.52
N ASP A 79 -25.25 5.40 11.73
CA ASP A 79 -24.34 5.53 12.86
C ASP A 79 -23.76 4.16 13.26
N PRO A 80 -22.50 4.10 13.73
CA PRO A 80 -21.65 5.23 14.12
C PRO A 80 -20.84 5.88 12.97
N ALA A 81 -20.96 5.40 11.73
CA ALA A 81 -20.09 5.83 10.63
C ALA A 81 -20.24 7.32 10.27
N MET A 82 -21.45 7.89 10.39
CA MET A 82 -21.66 9.31 10.13
C MET A 82 -21.08 10.23 11.20
N SER A 83 -21.13 9.82 12.47
CA SER A 83 -20.44 10.52 13.55
C SER A 83 -18.92 10.57 13.32
N ILE A 84 -18.33 9.42 12.95
CA ILE A 84 -16.91 9.28 12.60
C ILE A 84 -16.54 10.18 11.41
N GLU A 85 -17.34 10.17 10.34
CA GLU A 85 -17.16 11.06 9.18
C GLU A 85 -17.16 12.54 9.59
N THR A 86 -18.08 12.94 10.47
CA THR A 86 -18.19 14.33 10.92
C THR A 86 -16.93 14.77 11.68
N ASP A 87 -16.46 13.96 12.63
CA ASP A 87 -15.25 14.23 13.39
C ASP A 87 -14.01 14.24 12.50
N PHE A 88 -13.92 13.27 11.58
CA PHE A 88 -12.84 13.17 10.60
C PHE A 88 -12.79 14.43 9.72
N ARG A 89 -13.90 14.77 9.06
CA ARG A 89 -13.99 15.93 8.17
C ARG A 89 -13.69 17.24 8.90
N LYS A 90 -14.16 17.38 10.14
CA LYS A 90 -13.91 18.57 10.97
C LYS A 90 -12.42 18.73 11.29
N ALA A 91 -11.71 17.66 11.64
CA ALA A 91 -10.29 17.74 11.94
C ALA A 91 -9.44 18.18 10.73
N PHE A 92 -9.87 17.82 9.52
CA PHE A 92 -9.20 18.20 8.27
C PHE A 92 -9.76 19.46 7.61
N SER A 93 -10.75 20.14 8.21
CA SER A 93 -11.26 21.43 7.73
C SER A 93 -10.75 22.63 8.51
N GLN A 94 -10.00 22.40 9.59
CA GLN A 94 -9.39 23.44 10.41
C GLN A 94 -7.92 23.12 10.76
N PRO A 95 -7.12 24.11 11.15
CA PRO A 95 -5.76 23.87 11.60
C PRO A 95 -5.70 22.87 12.76
N SER A 96 -4.75 21.94 12.70
CA SER A 96 -4.53 20.94 13.75
C SER A 96 -3.07 20.94 14.19
N VAL A 97 -2.84 20.86 15.50
CA VAL A 97 -1.51 20.58 16.05
C VAL A 97 -1.20 19.10 15.80
N VAL A 98 -0.02 18.84 15.25
CA VAL A 98 0.46 17.51 14.86
C VAL A 98 1.47 17.05 15.90
N SER A 99 1.25 15.85 16.46
CA SER A 99 2.26 15.17 17.27
C SER A 99 2.49 13.75 16.77
N LEU A 100 3.76 13.38 16.62
CA LEU A 100 4.19 12.04 16.22
C LEU A 100 4.96 11.39 17.37
N ALA A 101 4.49 10.22 17.80
CA ALA A 101 5.16 9.39 18.81
C ALA A 101 5.31 7.97 18.25
N GLY A 102 6.49 7.64 17.74
CA GLY A 102 6.73 6.39 17.01
C GLY A 102 5.86 6.33 15.75
N ASP A 103 5.07 5.27 15.62
CA ASP A 103 4.11 5.05 14.51
C ASP A 103 2.72 5.61 14.80
N VAL A 104 2.59 6.53 15.75
CA VAL A 104 1.32 7.14 16.13
C VAL A 104 1.31 8.61 15.72
N LEU A 105 0.42 8.96 14.79
CA LEU A 105 0.08 10.33 14.43
C LEU A 105 -1.11 10.79 15.27
N THR A 106 -0.98 11.90 15.98
CA THR A 106 -2.12 12.54 16.64
C THR A 106 -2.33 13.94 16.06
N LEU A 107 -3.55 14.22 15.62
CA LEU A 107 -4.00 15.53 15.16
C LEU A 107 -4.93 16.11 16.22
N THR A 108 -4.53 17.21 16.85
CA THR A 108 -5.33 17.93 17.84
C THR A 108 -5.89 19.19 17.20
N PRO A 109 -7.20 19.25 16.90
CA PRO A 109 -7.77 20.40 16.20
C PRO A 109 -7.69 21.68 17.05
N VAL A 110 -7.17 22.77 16.49
CA VAL A 110 -6.95 24.05 17.22
C VAL A 110 -8.27 24.72 17.62
N GLY A 111 -9.33 24.55 16.81
CA GLY A 111 -10.67 25.08 17.08
C GLY A 111 -11.50 24.24 18.05
N GLY A 112 -10.90 23.27 18.74
CA GLY A 112 -11.59 22.33 19.62
C GLY A 112 -12.22 21.14 18.86
N GLY A 113 -12.44 20.05 19.59
CA GLY A 113 -12.83 18.75 19.06
C GLY A 113 -11.97 17.63 19.64
N ALA A 114 -12.35 16.38 19.40
CA ALA A 114 -11.54 15.24 19.84
C ALA A 114 -10.25 15.17 19.02
N ALA A 115 -9.14 14.81 19.67
CA ALA A 115 -7.88 14.57 18.97
C ALA A 115 -7.98 13.28 18.16
N LEU A 116 -7.58 13.31 16.89
CA LEU A 116 -7.58 12.13 16.04
C LEU A 116 -6.25 11.40 16.16
N ARG A 117 -6.30 10.13 16.55
CA ARG A 117 -5.10 9.28 16.68
C ARG A 117 -5.12 8.24 15.58
N PHE A 118 -4.10 8.27 14.74
CA PHE A 118 -3.85 7.31 13.69
C PHE A 118 -2.58 6.51 13.96
N GLU A 119 -2.56 5.26 13.53
CA GLU A 119 -1.39 4.39 13.53
C GLU A 119 -0.90 4.21 12.11
N ARG A 120 0.43 4.23 11.92
CA ARG A 120 1.04 4.05 10.61
C ARG A 120 0.77 2.62 10.15
N VAL A 121 0.12 2.47 9.01
CA VAL A 121 0.06 1.19 8.31
C VAL A 121 1.44 0.98 7.71
N ALA A 122 2.12 -0.09 8.13
CA ALA A 122 3.38 -0.47 7.53
C ALA A 122 3.15 -0.64 6.01
N PRO A 123 4.01 -0.08 5.15
CA PRO A 123 3.89 -0.31 3.73
C PRO A 123 3.88 -1.82 3.48
N PRO A 124 3.06 -2.31 2.53
CA PRO A 124 3.06 -3.71 2.20
C PRO A 124 4.50 -4.13 1.87
N ARG A 125 4.91 -5.31 2.29
CA ARG A 125 6.23 -5.85 1.98
C ARG A 125 6.02 -6.97 0.98
N LEU A 126 6.72 -6.90 -0.15
CA LEU A 126 6.75 -8.00 -1.10
C LEU A 126 7.39 -9.24 -0.45
N ALA A 127 8.46 -9.02 0.32
CA ALA A 127 9.18 -10.07 1.02
C ALA A 127 8.44 -10.54 2.29
N GLY A 128 8.48 -11.86 2.54
CA GLY A 128 7.84 -12.51 3.67
C GLY A 128 6.44 -13.06 3.39
N SER A 129 5.97 -12.99 2.14
CA SER A 129 4.66 -13.48 1.70
C SER A 129 4.80 -14.56 0.63
N GLU A 130 3.88 -15.52 0.67
CA GLU A 130 3.65 -16.50 -0.39
C GLU A 130 2.38 -16.13 -1.15
N TRP A 131 2.41 -16.30 -2.47
CA TRP A 131 1.37 -15.87 -3.38
C TRP A 131 0.99 -17.01 -4.32
N GLU A 132 -0.31 -17.15 -4.56
CA GLU A 132 -0.86 -18.02 -5.62
C GLU A 132 -1.25 -17.14 -6.82
N VAL A 133 -0.66 -17.43 -7.97
CA VAL A 133 -0.87 -16.62 -9.19
C VAL A 133 -2.28 -16.85 -9.70
N THR A 134 -2.99 -15.76 -9.93
CA THR A 134 -4.37 -15.76 -10.44
C THR A 134 -4.44 -15.34 -11.91
N GLY A 135 -3.40 -14.69 -12.42
CA GLY A 135 -3.26 -14.36 -13.83
C GLY A 135 -1.84 -13.99 -14.22
N TYR A 136 -1.43 -14.30 -15.45
CA TYR A 136 -0.13 -13.95 -16.00
C TYR A 136 -0.25 -13.55 -17.47
N ASN A 137 0.66 -12.69 -17.94
CA ASN A 137 0.72 -12.28 -19.33
C ASN A 137 1.25 -13.45 -20.19
N ASN A 138 0.47 -13.91 -21.17
CA ASN A 138 0.85 -15.06 -21.99
C ASN A 138 1.79 -14.72 -23.17
N GLY A 139 2.41 -13.54 -23.17
CA GLY A 139 3.26 -13.03 -24.25
C GLY A 139 2.48 -12.55 -25.48
N ARG A 140 1.14 -12.60 -25.46
CA ARG A 140 0.26 -12.12 -26.54
C ARG A 140 -0.59 -10.94 -26.10
N GLN A 141 -0.04 -10.13 -25.19
CA GLN A 141 -0.70 -8.96 -24.59
C GLN A 141 -2.03 -9.32 -23.89
N ALA A 142 -2.15 -10.53 -23.37
CA ALA A 142 -3.32 -10.98 -22.64
C ALA A 142 -2.91 -11.57 -21.29
N VAL A 143 -3.57 -11.11 -20.23
CA VAL A 143 -3.47 -11.73 -18.90
C VAL A 143 -4.49 -12.87 -18.85
N VAL A 144 -4.00 -14.09 -18.65
CA VAL A 144 -4.81 -15.31 -18.60
C VAL A 144 -4.65 -15.99 -17.25
N SER A 145 -5.68 -16.71 -16.82
CA SER A 145 -5.62 -17.52 -15.61
C SER A 145 -4.77 -18.77 -15.82
N PRO A 146 -4.16 -19.31 -14.75
CA PRO A 146 -3.53 -20.63 -14.80
C PRO A 146 -4.49 -21.71 -15.31
N MET A 147 -3.92 -22.67 -16.03
CA MET A 147 -4.64 -23.86 -16.49
C MET A 147 -5.20 -24.65 -15.30
N VAL A 148 -6.43 -25.13 -15.45
CA VAL A 148 -7.05 -26.03 -14.46
C VAL A 148 -6.16 -27.24 -14.24
N GLY A 149 -5.95 -27.61 -12.97
CA GLY A 149 -5.08 -28.72 -12.57
C GLY A 149 -3.60 -28.34 -12.44
N THR A 150 -3.22 -27.09 -12.73
CA THR A 150 -1.90 -26.54 -12.40
C THR A 150 -2.01 -25.54 -11.26
N ARG A 151 -0.92 -25.40 -10.50
CA ARG A 151 -0.77 -24.34 -9.50
C ARG A 151 0.52 -23.58 -9.78
N LEU A 152 0.39 -22.25 -9.84
CA LEU A 152 1.48 -21.32 -10.02
C LEU A 152 1.70 -20.57 -8.70
N THR A 153 2.90 -20.61 -8.15
CA THR A 153 3.21 -19.96 -6.86
C THR A 153 4.42 -19.05 -6.94
N LEU A 154 4.45 -18.05 -6.06
CA LEU A 154 5.55 -17.11 -5.89
C LEU A 154 5.80 -16.89 -4.40
N ALA A 155 7.04 -16.95 -3.98
CA ALA A 155 7.49 -16.57 -2.65
C ALA A 155 8.69 -15.64 -2.78
N PHE A 156 8.65 -14.51 -2.08
CA PHE A 156 9.76 -13.57 -2.00
C PHE A 156 10.31 -13.59 -0.57
N SER A 157 11.57 -13.98 -0.39
CA SER A 157 12.22 -14.01 0.93
C SER A 157 13.73 -13.83 0.78
N ASP A 158 14.36 -13.09 1.69
CA ASP A 158 15.83 -12.98 1.77
C ASP A 158 16.52 -12.66 0.42
N HIS A 159 15.95 -11.72 -0.33
CA HIS A 159 16.42 -11.32 -1.68
C HIS A 159 16.34 -12.41 -2.75
N GLN A 160 15.61 -13.49 -2.48
CA GLN A 160 15.33 -14.57 -3.41
C GLN A 160 13.83 -14.65 -3.72
N VAL A 161 13.51 -14.77 -5.01
CA VAL A 161 12.19 -15.18 -5.48
C VAL A 161 12.24 -16.66 -5.81
N SER A 162 11.21 -17.39 -5.44
CA SER A 162 11.08 -18.83 -5.73
C SER A 162 9.63 -19.21 -5.91
N GLY A 163 9.38 -20.40 -6.45
CA GLY A 163 8.01 -20.89 -6.59
C GLY A 163 7.91 -22.07 -7.54
N HIS A 164 6.68 -22.32 -8.00
CA HIS A 164 6.36 -23.39 -8.94
C HIS A 164 5.68 -22.82 -10.19
N GLY A 165 6.19 -23.17 -11.37
CA GLY A 165 5.69 -22.75 -12.68
C GLY A 165 4.63 -23.68 -13.28
N GLY A 166 4.10 -24.62 -12.48
CA GLY A 166 3.14 -25.63 -12.90
C GLY A 166 3.79 -27.00 -13.14
N CYS A 167 4.92 -27.05 -13.85
CA CYS A 167 5.70 -28.29 -14.02
C CYS A 167 6.94 -28.33 -13.12
N ASN A 168 7.69 -27.23 -13.13
CA ASN A 168 9.00 -27.07 -12.56
C ASN A 168 9.01 -26.04 -11.43
N GLY A 169 9.92 -26.27 -10.48
CA GLY A 169 10.30 -25.25 -9.52
C GLY A 169 11.26 -24.26 -10.16
N PHE A 170 11.19 -23.01 -9.72
CA PHE A 170 12.14 -21.98 -10.10
C PHE A 170 12.63 -21.20 -8.88
N HIS A 171 13.79 -20.57 -9.03
CA HIS A 171 14.32 -19.62 -8.06
C HIS A 171 15.31 -18.65 -8.71
N GLY A 172 15.48 -17.47 -8.12
CA GLY A 172 16.47 -16.49 -8.54
C GLY A 172 16.52 -15.30 -7.60
N ALA A 173 17.47 -14.39 -7.83
CA ALA A 173 17.58 -13.19 -7.01
C ALA A 173 16.54 -12.15 -7.43
N PHE A 174 16.12 -11.32 -6.47
CA PHE A 174 15.35 -10.11 -6.76
C PHE A 174 15.82 -8.94 -5.90
N THR A 175 15.59 -7.74 -6.39
CA THR A 175 15.79 -6.50 -5.63
C THR A 175 14.58 -5.59 -5.74
N THR A 176 14.32 -4.80 -4.71
CA THR A 176 13.27 -3.78 -4.71
C THR A 176 13.80 -2.43 -4.23
N GLN A 177 13.32 -1.37 -4.84
CA GLN A 177 13.53 0.01 -4.39
C GLN A 177 12.21 0.78 -4.49
N GLY A 178 11.55 0.97 -3.36
CA GLY A 178 10.16 1.47 -3.37
C GLY A 178 9.26 0.49 -4.15
N ALA A 179 8.57 0.99 -5.18
CA ALA A 179 7.72 0.18 -6.05
C ALA A 179 8.47 -0.48 -7.22
N SER A 180 9.76 -0.17 -7.44
CA SER A 180 10.57 -0.82 -8.47
C SER A 180 10.93 -2.25 -8.03
N LEU A 181 10.87 -3.17 -8.98
CA LEU A 181 11.21 -4.58 -8.86
C LEU A 181 12.18 -4.95 -9.98
N VAL A 182 13.25 -5.66 -9.64
CA VAL A 182 14.13 -6.31 -10.61
C VAL A 182 14.22 -7.77 -10.23
N ILE A 183 13.87 -8.66 -11.16
CA ILE A 183 14.03 -10.10 -11.04
C ILE A 183 15.19 -10.52 -11.94
N GLU A 184 16.22 -11.12 -11.33
CA GLU A 184 17.37 -11.63 -12.05
C GLU A 184 17.03 -12.92 -12.83
N PRO A 185 17.89 -13.37 -13.74
CA PRO A 185 17.72 -14.64 -14.43
C PRO A 185 17.33 -15.81 -13.49
N LEU A 186 16.19 -16.43 -13.77
CA LEU A 186 15.66 -17.52 -12.95
C LEU A 186 16.28 -18.87 -13.35
N ALA A 187 16.69 -19.64 -12.34
CA ALA A 187 17.05 -21.03 -12.50
C ALA A 187 15.79 -21.91 -12.36
N ILE A 188 15.57 -22.80 -13.33
CA ILE A 188 14.35 -23.63 -13.43
C ILE A 188 14.77 -25.10 -13.45
N THR A 189 14.04 -25.96 -12.72
CA THR A 189 14.25 -27.40 -12.81
C THR A 189 13.87 -27.91 -14.20
N ARG A 190 14.34 -29.11 -14.59
CA ARG A 190 14.10 -29.68 -15.93
C ARG A 190 13.32 -30.99 -15.88
N LYS A 191 12.12 -30.95 -15.32
CA LYS A 191 11.11 -32.00 -15.47
C LYS A 191 10.37 -31.79 -16.79
N VAL A 192 9.96 -32.90 -17.39
CA VAL A 192 9.14 -32.92 -18.60
C VAL A 192 7.71 -33.18 -18.17
N CYS A 193 6.81 -32.25 -18.53
CA CYS A 193 5.37 -32.38 -18.39
C CYS A 193 4.70 -32.31 -19.77
N GLU A 194 3.36 -32.32 -19.80
CA GLU A 194 2.61 -32.11 -21.03
C GLU A 194 2.93 -30.75 -21.67
N GLU A 195 2.97 -30.70 -23.01
CA GLU A 195 3.34 -29.49 -23.75
C GLU A 195 2.56 -28.23 -23.36
N PRO A 196 1.23 -28.27 -23.12
CA PRO A 196 0.50 -27.09 -22.68
C PRO A 196 0.95 -26.55 -21.33
N VAL A 197 1.33 -27.43 -20.39
CA VAL A 197 1.83 -27.04 -19.06
C VAL A 197 3.21 -26.41 -19.17
N MET A 198 4.07 -26.97 -20.01
CA MET A 198 5.40 -26.40 -20.29
C MET A 198 5.30 -25.03 -20.98
N ALA A 199 4.34 -24.86 -21.90
CA ALA A 199 4.10 -23.57 -22.56
C ALA A 199 3.58 -22.51 -21.59
N GLN A 200 2.67 -22.88 -20.68
CA GLN A 200 2.25 -22.01 -19.59
C GLN A 200 3.42 -21.62 -18.69
N GLU A 201 4.24 -22.60 -18.28
CA GLU A 201 5.39 -22.35 -17.41
C GLU A 201 6.33 -21.32 -18.02
N GLN A 202 6.68 -21.47 -19.29
CA GLN A 202 7.55 -20.52 -19.98
C GLN A 202 6.93 -19.12 -20.01
N ALA A 203 5.65 -19.01 -20.39
CA ALA A 203 4.98 -17.72 -20.48
C ALA A 203 4.86 -17.03 -19.11
N PHE A 204 4.62 -17.80 -18.04
CA PHE A 204 4.60 -17.29 -16.67
C PHE A 204 5.99 -16.81 -16.22
N ILE A 205 7.05 -17.58 -16.50
CA ILE A 205 8.44 -17.19 -16.19
C ILE A 205 8.82 -15.91 -16.92
N ASP A 206 8.51 -15.83 -18.22
CA ASP A 206 8.77 -14.63 -19.03
C ASP A 206 8.03 -13.42 -18.45
N ALA A 207 6.74 -13.57 -18.12
CA ALA A 207 5.96 -12.51 -17.50
C ALA A 207 6.53 -12.07 -16.15
N LEU A 208 7.01 -12.99 -15.33
CA LEU A 208 7.65 -12.69 -14.05
C LEU A 208 8.95 -11.89 -14.25
N GLN A 209 9.79 -12.30 -15.21
CA GLN A 209 11.05 -11.61 -15.50
C GLN A 209 10.87 -10.26 -16.19
N ASP A 210 9.77 -10.06 -16.91
CA ASP A 210 9.37 -8.79 -17.52
C ASP A 210 8.83 -7.76 -16.52
N ALA A 211 8.54 -8.17 -15.28
CA ALA A 211 8.01 -7.28 -14.25
C ALA A 211 9.07 -6.26 -13.78
N THR A 212 8.69 -4.99 -13.78
CA THR A 212 9.56 -3.86 -13.38
C THR A 212 9.04 -3.09 -12.17
N THR A 213 7.75 -3.23 -11.86
CA THR A 213 7.13 -2.61 -10.69
C THR A 213 6.14 -3.56 -10.03
N TRP A 214 5.93 -3.37 -8.74
CA TRP A 214 5.01 -4.17 -7.94
C TRP A 214 4.11 -3.27 -7.08
N ALA A 215 2.90 -3.76 -6.81
CA ALA A 215 1.97 -3.17 -5.87
C ALA A 215 1.22 -4.28 -5.12
N ILE A 216 0.85 -4.01 -3.87
CA ILE A 216 -0.07 -4.88 -3.13
C ILE A 216 -1.28 -4.04 -2.76
N GLU A 217 -2.44 -4.39 -3.33
CA GLU A 217 -3.71 -3.72 -3.09
C GLU A 217 -4.74 -4.73 -2.61
N ARG A 218 -5.32 -4.48 -1.42
CA ARG A 218 -6.37 -5.34 -0.84
C ARG A 218 -5.97 -6.83 -0.73
N GLY A 219 -4.68 -7.11 -0.51
CA GLY A 219 -4.16 -8.48 -0.42
C GLY A 219 -3.94 -9.17 -1.77
N MET A 220 -4.03 -8.44 -2.88
CA MET A 220 -3.65 -8.88 -4.21
C MET A 220 -2.30 -8.27 -4.58
N LEU A 221 -1.37 -9.10 -5.04
CA LEU A 221 -0.14 -8.67 -5.67
C LEU A 221 -0.42 -8.38 -7.15
N ASP A 222 0.03 -7.22 -7.60
CA ASP A 222 0.02 -6.82 -9.01
C ASP A 222 1.45 -6.48 -9.44
N LEU A 223 1.89 -7.11 -10.52
CA LEU A 223 3.18 -6.86 -11.14
C LEU A 223 2.97 -6.25 -12.52
N HIS A 224 3.71 -5.19 -12.83
CA HIS A 224 3.60 -4.46 -14.08
C HIS A 224 4.91 -4.40 -14.85
N ARG A 225 4.79 -4.37 -16.17
CA ARG A 225 5.86 -4.22 -17.15
C ARG A 225 6.24 -2.74 -17.28
N ALA A 226 7.34 -2.47 -17.96
CA ALA A 226 7.82 -1.10 -18.18
C ALA A 226 6.84 -0.21 -18.98
N ASP A 227 5.97 -0.82 -19.79
CA ASP A 227 4.90 -0.14 -20.54
C ASP A 227 3.65 0.15 -19.69
N GLY A 228 3.64 -0.23 -18.40
CA GLY A 228 2.52 -0.06 -17.48
C GLY A 228 1.48 -1.17 -17.55
N GLU A 229 1.56 -2.06 -18.56
CA GLU A 229 0.66 -3.20 -18.69
C GLU A 229 0.95 -4.25 -17.62
N ARG A 230 -0.08 -5.01 -17.29
CA ARG A 230 0.02 -6.04 -16.26
C ARG A 230 0.85 -7.23 -16.74
N ALA A 231 1.81 -7.60 -15.92
CA ALA A 231 2.61 -8.81 -16.07
C ALA A 231 1.94 -9.99 -15.37
N LEU A 232 1.49 -9.78 -14.12
CA LEU A 232 1.01 -10.86 -13.26
C LEU A 232 0.10 -10.34 -12.15
N THR A 233 -0.91 -11.12 -11.79
CA THR A 233 -1.69 -10.96 -10.54
C THR A 233 -1.61 -12.20 -9.69
N ALA A 234 -1.58 -12.01 -8.36
CA ALA A 234 -1.61 -13.12 -7.40
C ALA A 234 -2.37 -12.73 -6.12
N SER A 235 -2.89 -13.72 -5.41
CA SER A 235 -3.50 -13.58 -4.08
C SER A 235 -2.59 -14.18 -3.01
N GLU A 236 -2.62 -13.65 -1.79
CA GLU A 236 -1.89 -14.24 -0.66
C GLU A 236 -2.31 -15.70 -0.44
N ALA A 237 -1.34 -16.61 -0.34
CA ALA A 237 -1.62 -18.04 -0.18
C ALA A 237 -2.30 -18.31 1.17
N GLY A 238 -3.37 -19.13 1.17
CA GLY A 238 -4.07 -19.55 2.39
C GLY A 238 -5.24 -18.68 2.85
N ARG A 239 -5.73 -17.74 2.02
CA ARG A 239 -7.05 -17.10 2.20
C ARG A 239 -8.04 -17.65 1.16
N GLU A 240 -8.79 -18.67 1.55
CA GLU A 240 -10.07 -19.06 0.92
C GLU A 240 -11.25 -18.54 1.76
#